data_AF-A0A352S4D2-F1
#
_entry.id   AF-A0A352S4D2-F1
#
_cell.length_a   1.000
_cell.length_b   1.000
_cell.length_c   1.000
_cell.angle_alpha   90.00
_cell.angle_beta   90.00
_cell.angle_gamma   90.00
#
_symmetry.space_group_name_H-M   'P 1'
#
loop_
_entity.id
_entity.type
_entity.pdbx_description
1 polymer ?
#
loop_
_entity_poly.entity_id
_entity_poly.type
_entity_poly.pdbx_seq_one_letter_code
_entity_poly.pdbx_strand_id
1 'polypeptide(L)'
;SAVMAALAVAQGEVGWVSPEVMQFVASYLEMPPVWVEEVATFYNMYDTKPVGKHKLAVCTNLPCALSGGERAGEYLKRKLGIDYNETTADGCFTLKEGECMGACGDAPVMIVNNTRMCSFMSEQKIDALVEELKSEAAAKGDK
;
A
#
# COMPACT_ATOMS: atom_id res chain seq x y z
N SER A 1 3.68 -14.10 -19.37
CA SER A 1 2.57 -13.93 -18.41
C SER A 1 3.01 -13.82 -16.94
N ALA A 2 4.31 -13.94 -16.60
CA ALA A 2 4.79 -13.91 -15.21
C ALA A 2 5.15 -12.51 -14.66
N VAL A 3 5.19 -11.47 -15.51
CA VAL A 3 5.68 -10.13 -15.16
C VAL A 3 4.92 -9.51 -13.97
N MET A 4 3.60 -9.65 -13.91
CA MET A 4 2.80 -9.12 -12.80
C MET A 4 3.16 -9.78 -11.47
N ALA A 5 3.26 -11.11 -11.45
CA ALA A 5 3.63 -11.84 -10.24
C ALA A 5 5.08 -11.54 -9.82
N ALA A 6 6.00 -11.46 -10.78
CA ALA A 6 7.39 -11.12 -10.52
C ALA A 6 7.54 -9.72 -9.91
N LEU A 7 6.83 -8.72 -10.45
CA LEU A 7 6.80 -7.36 -9.89
C LEU A 7 6.19 -7.33 -8.49
N ALA A 8 5.14 -8.11 -8.23
CA ALA A 8 4.51 -8.17 -6.91
C ALA A 8 5.46 -8.75 -5.85
N VAL A 9 6.19 -9.81 -6.20
CA VAL A 9 7.22 -10.39 -5.33
C VAL A 9 8.37 -9.41 -5.13
N ALA A 10 8.90 -8.81 -6.21
CA ALA A 10 10.01 -7.87 -6.13
C ALA A 10 9.66 -6.63 -5.27
N GLN A 11 8.43 -6.12 -5.40
CA GLN A 11 7.94 -5.04 -4.54
C GLN A 11 7.82 -5.48 -3.07
N GLY A 12 7.42 -6.72 -2.80
CA GLY A 12 7.35 -7.25 -1.42
C GLY A 12 8.72 -7.29 -0.73
N GLU A 13 9.78 -7.56 -1.48
CA GLU A 13 11.15 -7.65 -0.97
C GLU A 13 11.85 -6.28 -0.88
N VAL A 14 11.72 -5.45 -1.92
CA VAL A 14 12.45 -4.16 -2.04
C VAL A 14 11.63 -2.97 -1.52
N GLY A 15 10.31 -3.13 -1.38
CA GLY A 15 9.37 -2.12 -0.90
C GLY A 15 8.69 -1.31 -2.01
N TRP A 16 9.37 -1.06 -3.13
CA TRP A 16 8.82 -0.35 -4.29
C TRP A 16 9.49 -0.81 -5.59
N VAL A 17 8.83 -0.59 -6.72
CA VAL A 17 9.33 -0.99 -8.04
C VAL A 17 10.14 0.14 -8.65
N SER A 18 11.44 0.18 -8.32
CA SER A 18 12.39 1.13 -8.92
C SER A 18 12.72 0.74 -10.38
N PRO A 19 13.28 1.66 -11.19
CA PRO A 19 13.75 1.34 -12.53
C PRO A 19 14.75 0.16 -12.56
N GLU A 20 15.58 0.04 -11.53
CA GLU A 20 16.53 -1.07 -11.38
C GLU A 20 15.79 -2.42 -11.16
N VAL A 21 14.73 -2.42 -10.34
CA VAL A 21 13.88 -3.60 -10.14
C VAL A 21 13.17 -3.97 -11.44
N MET A 22 12.66 -3.00 -12.20
CA MET A 22 12.02 -3.25 -13.50
C MET A 22 13.02 -3.87 -14.49
N GLN A 23 14.25 -3.35 -14.56
CA GLN A 23 15.31 -3.90 -15.40
C GLN A 23 15.72 -5.31 -14.97
N PHE A 24 15.79 -5.57 -13.68
CA PHE A 24 16.07 -6.91 -13.15
C PHE A 24 14.99 -7.91 -13.57
N VAL A 25 13.71 -7.56 -13.38
CA VAL A 25 12.59 -8.41 -13.79
C VAL A 25 12.55 -8.60 -15.30
N ALA A 26 12.81 -7.55 -16.08
CA ALA A 26 12.88 -7.62 -17.54
C ALA A 26 13.97 -8.59 -18.01
N SER A 27 15.16 -8.50 -17.40
CA SER A 27 16.29 -9.38 -17.71
C SER A 27 16.01 -10.83 -17.30
N TYR A 28 15.41 -11.05 -16.13
CA TYR A 28 15.07 -12.38 -15.62
C TYR A 28 14.00 -13.08 -16.46
N LEU A 29 13.05 -12.32 -17.01
CA LEU A 29 11.96 -12.83 -17.85
C LEU A 29 12.28 -12.78 -19.35
N GLU A 30 13.50 -12.39 -19.73
CA GLU A 30 13.95 -12.22 -21.11
C GLU A 30 12.99 -11.37 -21.96
N MET A 31 12.49 -10.26 -21.39
CA MET A 31 11.52 -9.37 -22.04
C MET A 31 12.04 -7.94 -22.18
N PRO A 32 11.54 -7.17 -23.17
CA PRO A 32 11.88 -5.76 -23.31
C PRO A 32 11.53 -4.97 -22.02
N PRO A 33 12.45 -4.14 -21.48
CA PRO A 33 12.19 -3.34 -20.29
C PRO A 33 10.95 -2.45 -20.40
N VAL A 34 10.68 -1.91 -21.60
CA VAL A 34 9.50 -1.08 -21.88
C VAL A 34 8.19 -1.79 -21.55
N TRP A 35 8.08 -3.11 -21.77
CA TRP A 35 6.86 -3.84 -21.45
C TRP A 35 6.68 -4.03 -19.94
N VAL A 36 7.79 -4.12 -19.19
CA VAL A 36 7.73 -4.16 -17.71
C VAL A 36 7.30 -2.80 -17.18
N GLU A 37 7.84 -1.71 -17.74
CA GLU A 37 7.46 -0.33 -17.38
C GLU A 37 5.99 -0.04 -17.69
N GLU A 38 5.48 -0.48 -18.84
CA GLU A 38 4.06 -0.38 -19.20
C GLU A 38 3.17 -1.07 -18.16
N VAL A 39 3.52 -2.30 -17.74
CA VAL A 39 2.76 -3.03 -16.71
C VAL A 39 2.86 -2.34 -15.34
N ALA A 40 4.05 -1.92 -14.94
CA ALA A 40 4.29 -1.28 -13.65
C ALA A 40 3.58 0.08 -13.53
N THR A 41 3.44 0.82 -14.62
CA THR A 41 2.75 2.12 -14.64
C THR A 41 1.24 1.98 -14.84
N PHE A 42 0.77 0.91 -15.49
CA PHE A 42 -0.65 0.68 -15.73
C PHE A 42 -1.41 0.25 -14.47
N TYR A 43 -0.82 -0.61 -13.64
CA TYR A 43 -1.47 -1.11 -12.43
C TYR A 43 -1.07 -0.32 -11.18
N ASN A 44 -2.03 0.43 -10.61
CA ASN A 44 -1.86 1.22 -9.37
C ASN A 44 -1.37 0.43 -8.15
N MET A 45 -1.40 -0.90 -8.18
CA MET A 45 -0.82 -1.73 -7.12
C MET A 45 0.70 -1.59 -7.03
N TYR A 46 1.37 -1.32 -8.16
CA TYR A 46 2.81 -1.17 -8.19
C TYR A 46 3.22 0.24 -7.83
N ASP A 47 4.05 0.36 -6.79
CA ASP A 47 4.56 1.64 -6.32
C ASP A 47 5.82 1.98 -7.11
N THR A 48 5.68 2.83 -8.13
CA THR A 48 6.80 3.31 -8.98
C THR A 48 7.57 4.48 -8.38
N LYS A 49 7.21 4.88 -7.14
CA LYS A 49 7.89 5.89 -6.34
C LYS A 49 8.15 5.30 -4.95
N PRO A 50 9.18 5.80 -4.23
CA PRO A 50 9.43 5.39 -2.86
C PRO A 50 8.17 5.58 -1.99
N VAL A 51 7.82 4.53 -1.26
CA VAL A 51 6.77 4.53 -0.24
C VAL A 51 7.40 4.13 1.10
N GLY A 52 6.75 4.50 2.19
CA GLY A 52 7.12 4.07 3.52
C GLY A 52 6.99 2.55 3.68
N LYS A 53 7.56 2.03 4.78
CA LYS A 53 7.54 0.58 5.09
C LYS A 53 6.14 -0.03 5.06
N HIS A 54 5.13 0.77 5.43
CA HIS A 54 3.73 0.38 5.46
C HIS A 54 2.88 1.36 4.66
N LYS A 55 2.45 0.93 3.48
CA LYS A 55 1.45 1.61 2.67
C LYS A 55 0.05 1.22 3.16
N LEU A 56 -0.70 2.21 3.65
CA LEU A 56 -2.09 2.08 4.09
C LEU A 56 -3.00 2.65 3.01
N ALA A 57 -3.74 1.80 2.31
CA ALA A 57 -4.76 2.25 1.35
C ALA A 57 -6.15 2.10 1.95
N VAL A 58 -6.89 3.20 2.06
CA VAL A 58 -8.24 3.24 2.65
C VAL A 58 -9.27 3.33 1.54
N CYS A 59 -10.30 2.47 1.58
CA CYS A 59 -11.37 2.53 0.59
C CYS A 59 -12.25 3.79 0.80
N THR A 60 -12.26 4.68 -0.19
CA THR A 60 -13.09 5.91 -0.20
C THR A 60 -14.29 5.82 -1.15
N ASN A 61 -14.49 4.68 -1.81
CA ASN A 61 -15.62 4.48 -2.71
C ASN A 61 -16.97 4.52 -1.95
N LEU A 62 -18.05 4.83 -2.67
CA LEU A 62 -19.36 5.23 -2.12
C LEU A 62 -19.88 4.33 -0.98
N PRO A 63 -19.86 2.98 -1.07
CA PRO A 63 -20.35 2.13 0.03
C PRO A 63 -19.51 2.29 1.31
N CYS A 64 -18.19 2.41 1.17
CA CYS A 64 -17.30 2.64 2.29
C CYS A 64 -17.46 4.07 2.82
N ALA A 65 -17.55 5.07 1.95
CA ALA A 65 -17.79 6.47 2.36
C ALA A 65 -19.05 6.60 3.25
N LEU A 66 -20.17 5.98 2.83
CA LEU A 66 -21.41 5.97 3.60
C LEU A 66 -21.32 5.18 4.92
N SER A 67 -20.43 4.18 4.98
CA SER A 67 -20.25 3.30 6.14
C SER A 67 -19.06 3.71 7.04
N GLY A 68 -18.52 4.93 6.87
CA GLY A 68 -17.47 5.47 7.73
C GLY A 68 -16.03 5.36 7.21
N GLY A 69 -15.83 5.00 5.94
CA GLY A 69 -14.54 4.96 5.26
C GLY A 69 -13.86 6.33 5.18
N GLU A 70 -14.61 7.39 4.89
CA GLU A 70 -14.09 8.75 4.90
C GLU A 70 -13.62 9.15 6.31
N ARG A 71 -14.40 8.81 7.33
CA ARG A 71 -14.04 9.03 8.74
C ARG A 71 -12.76 8.27 9.12
N ALA A 72 -12.60 7.03 8.66
CA ALA A 72 -11.39 6.24 8.89
C ALA A 72 -10.16 6.86 8.22
N GLY A 73 -10.30 7.33 6.97
CA GLY A 73 -9.25 8.05 6.25
C GLY A 73 -8.84 9.35 6.95
N GLU A 74 -9.80 10.19 7.31
CA GLU A 74 -9.55 11.44 8.04
C GLU A 74 -8.96 11.20 9.43
N TYR A 75 -9.34 10.12 10.10
CA TYR A 75 -8.73 9.71 11.37
C TYR A 75 -7.25 9.34 11.18
N LEU A 76 -6.92 8.56 10.14
CA LEU A 76 -5.54 8.21 9.80
C LEU A 76 -4.70 9.45 9.47
N LYS A 77 -5.24 10.41 8.70
CA LYS A 77 -4.55 11.68 8.42
C LYS A 77 -4.18 12.42 9.69
N ARG A 78 -5.13 12.58 10.62
CA ARG A 78 -4.88 13.26 11.91
C ARG A 78 -3.87 12.50 12.77
N LYS A 79 -3.93 11.17 12.78
CA LYS A 79 -3.06 10.33 13.61
C LYS A 79 -1.62 10.28 13.09
N LEU A 80 -1.44 10.24 11.77
CA LEU A 80 -0.13 10.16 11.13
C LEU A 80 0.46 11.54 10.81
N GLY A 81 -0.37 12.59 10.77
CA GLY A 81 0.05 13.95 10.44
C GLY A 81 0.40 14.15 8.95
N ILE A 82 -0.21 13.36 8.06
CA ILE A 82 0.03 13.37 6.61
C ILE A 82 -1.29 13.34 5.83
N ASP A 83 -1.30 13.80 4.58
CA ASP A 83 -2.44 13.66 3.67
C ASP A 83 -2.31 12.41 2.76
N TYR A 84 -3.30 12.19 1.90
CA TYR A 84 -3.24 11.14 0.89
C TYR A 84 -2.07 11.35 -0.06
N ASN A 85 -1.43 10.24 -0.42
CA ASN A 85 -0.21 10.18 -1.24
C ASN A 85 1.05 10.74 -0.58
N GLU A 86 1.00 11.07 0.71
CA GLU A 86 2.17 11.50 1.47
C GLU A 86 2.73 10.35 2.32
N THR A 87 3.98 10.52 2.73
CA THR A 87 4.71 9.58 3.58
C THR A 87 5.16 10.32 4.84
N THR A 88 5.04 9.66 5.99
CA THR A 88 5.46 10.22 7.27
C THR A 88 6.97 10.51 7.28
N ALA A 89 7.38 11.51 8.06
CA ALA A 89 8.79 11.95 8.12
C ALA A 89 9.76 10.87 8.64
N ASP A 90 9.25 9.88 9.37
CA ASP A 90 9.99 8.70 9.82
C ASP A 90 10.12 7.61 8.74
N GLY A 91 9.49 7.77 7.58
CA GLY A 91 9.49 6.80 6.49
C GLY A 91 8.70 5.51 6.80
N CYS A 92 7.93 5.48 7.89
CA CYS A 92 7.22 4.26 8.29
C CYS A 92 5.91 4.07 7.52
N PHE A 93 5.14 5.14 7.28
CA PHE A 93 3.79 5.04 6.74
C PHE A 93 3.60 5.89 5.49
N THR A 94 2.93 5.32 4.49
CA THR A 94 2.37 6.08 3.37
C THR A 94 0.87 5.91 3.37
N LEU A 95 0.14 7.02 3.35
CA LEU A 95 -1.32 6.99 3.24
C LEU A 95 -1.72 7.08 1.78
N LYS A 96 -2.62 6.20 1.34
CA LYS A 96 -3.17 6.18 -0.02
C LYS A 96 -4.68 6.15 0.02
N GLU A 97 -5.27 6.85 -0.94
CA GLU A 97 -6.66 6.66 -1.27
C GLU A 97 -6.80 5.36 -2.08
N GLY A 98 -7.75 4.53 -1.70
CA GLY A 98 -8.03 3.24 -2.32
C GLY A 98 -9.43 3.21 -2.92
N GLU A 99 -9.54 2.52 -4.05
CA GLU A 99 -10.81 2.21 -4.68
C GLU A 99 -11.48 0.99 -4.05
N CYS A 100 -12.63 0.58 -4.61
CA CYS A 100 -13.39 -0.57 -4.13
C CYS A 100 -12.55 -1.86 -4.09
N MET A 101 -12.48 -2.48 -2.91
CA MET A 101 -11.74 -3.73 -2.66
C MET A 101 -12.64 -4.97 -2.62
N GLY A 102 -13.91 -4.84 -3.03
CA GLY A 102 -14.87 -5.94 -3.06
C GLY A 102 -15.42 -6.41 -1.70
N ALA A 103 -15.01 -5.77 -0.60
CA ALA A 103 -15.41 -6.13 0.77
C ALA A 103 -16.38 -5.11 1.40
N CYS A 104 -17.33 -4.58 0.63
CA CYS A 104 -18.22 -3.51 1.08
C CYS A 104 -19.07 -3.87 2.31
N GLY A 105 -19.38 -5.15 2.53
CA GLY A 105 -20.10 -5.63 3.73
C GLY A 105 -19.31 -5.47 5.04
N ASP A 106 -17.99 -5.34 4.91
CA ASP A 106 -17.04 -5.24 6.02
C ASP A 106 -16.52 -3.81 6.23
N ALA A 107 -17.16 -2.82 5.61
CA ALA A 107 -16.75 -1.43 5.69
C ALA A 107 -16.72 -0.92 7.15
N PRO A 108 -15.78 -0.02 7.51
CA PRO A 108 -14.68 0.52 6.71
C PRO A 108 -13.56 -0.49 6.41
N VAL A 109 -13.12 -0.54 5.14
CA VAL A 109 -12.06 -1.45 4.67
C VAL A 109 -10.78 -0.68 4.34
N MET A 110 -9.64 -1.25 4.71
CA MET A 110 -8.33 -0.81 4.23
C MET A 110 -7.44 -2.01 3.87
N ILE A 111 -6.38 -1.76 3.13
CA ILE A 111 -5.37 -2.75 2.80
C ILE A 111 -3.97 -2.23 3.14
N VAL A 112 -3.17 -3.08 3.76
CA VAL A 112 -1.76 -2.80 4.09
C VAL A 112 -0.87 -3.51 3.07
N ASN A 113 0.05 -2.75 2.45
CA ASN A 113 1.05 -3.25 1.49
C ASN A 113 0.47 -4.15 0.36
N ASN A 114 -0.78 -3.91 -0.05
CA ASN A 114 -1.52 -4.72 -1.02
C ASN A 114 -1.68 -6.22 -0.66
N THR A 115 -1.42 -6.63 0.58
CA THR A 115 -1.40 -8.05 0.98
C THR A 115 -2.37 -8.36 2.12
N ARG A 116 -2.47 -7.46 3.11
CA ARG A 116 -3.31 -7.66 4.30
C ARG A 116 -4.55 -6.80 4.23
N MET A 117 -5.70 -7.41 3.99
CA MET A 117 -7.00 -6.75 4.09
C MET A 117 -7.41 -6.59 5.55
N CYS A 118 -7.94 -5.41 5.89
CA CYS A 118 -8.38 -5.06 7.24
C CYS A 118 -9.83 -4.58 7.20
N SER A 119 -10.70 -5.32 7.91
CA SER A 119 -12.16 -5.15 7.94
C SER A 119 -12.64 -4.47 9.23
N PHE A 120 -13.77 -3.77 9.14
CA PHE A 120 -14.44 -3.08 10.25
C PHE A 120 -13.51 -2.14 11.01
N MET A 121 -12.78 -1.29 10.28
CA MET A 121 -11.74 -0.44 10.85
C MET A 121 -12.31 0.77 11.60
N SER A 122 -12.68 0.53 12.86
CA SER A 122 -12.97 1.59 13.82
C SER A 122 -11.70 2.31 14.26
N GLU A 123 -11.83 3.50 14.85
CA GLU A 123 -10.71 4.28 15.38
C GLU A 123 -9.81 3.46 16.31
N GLN A 124 -10.39 2.64 17.19
CA GLN A 124 -9.64 1.76 18.10
C GLN A 124 -8.86 0.66 17.37
N LYS A 125 -9.42 0.09 16.30
CA LYS A 125 -8.72 -0.91 15.49
C LYS A 125 -7.62 -0.27 14.65
N ILE A 126 -7.86 0.93 14.14
CA ILE A 126 -6.83 1.72 13.45
C ILE A 126 -5.68 1.99 14.42
N ASP A 127 -5.98 2.33 15.67
CA ASP A 127 -4.96 2.55 16.68
C ASP A 127 -4.10 1.31 16.95
N ALA A 128 -4.76 0.18 17.16
CA ALA A 128 -4.08 -1.10 17.35
C ALA A 128 -3.22 -1.46 16.14
N LEU A 129 -3.75 -1.28 14.93
CA LEU A 129 -3.03 -1.58 13.68
C LEU A 129 -1.79 -0.69 13.52
N VAL A 130 -1.90 0.62 13.76
CA VAL A 130 -0.76 1.53 13.62
C VAL A 130 0.34 1.19 14.62
N GLU A 131 0.00 0.87 15.86
CA GLU A 131 1.01 0.48 16.87
C GLU A 131 1.64 -0.89 16.56
N GLU A 132 0.85 -1.86 16.07
CA GLU A 132 1.35 -3.13 15.55
C GLU A 132 2.39 -2.89 14.44
N LEU A 133 2.05 -2.11 13.42
CA LEU A 133 2.93 -1.83 12.28
C LEU A 133 4.17 -1.03 12.67
N LYS A 134 4.06 -0.09 13.62
CA LYS A 134 5.25 0.61 14.17
C LYS A 134 6.22 -0.38 14.84
N SER A 135 5.69 -1.34 15.59
CA SER A 135 6.52 -2.35 16.26
C SER A 135 7.23 -3.26 15.24
N GLU A 136 6.56 -3.63 14.15
CA GLU A 136 7.16 -4.37 13.04
C GLU A 136 8.24 -3.57 12.31
N ALA A 137 7.98 -2.28 12.06
CA ALA A 137 8.93 -1.37 11.42
C ALA A 137 10.22 -1.20 12.24
N ALA A 138 10.10 -1.19 13.57
CA ALA A 138 11.24 -1.17 14.50
C ALA A 138 12.01 -2.50 14.51
N ALA A 139 11.30 -3.64 14.50
CA ALA A 139 11.93 -4.97 14.51
C ALA A 139 12.69 -5.30 13.21
N LYS A 140 12.29 -4.74 12.06
CA LYS A 140 12.96 -4.93 10.77
C LYS A 140 14.15 -3.98 10.53
N GLY A 141 14.38 -2.99 11.41
CA GLY A 141 15.46 -2.01 11.26
C GLY A 141 16.87 -2.50 11.58
N ASP A 142 17.03 -3.78 11.93
CA ASP A 142 18.27 -4.39 12.45
C ASP A 142 18.88 -5.46 11.51
N LYS A 143 18.58 -5.41 10.21
CA LYS A 143 19.17 -6.29 9.19
C LYS A 143 19.77 -5.52 8.02
#